data_AF-A0A3D5S9C1-F1
#
_entry.id   AF-A0A3D5S9C1-F1
#
_cell.length_a   1.000
_cell.length_b   1.000
_cell.length_c   1.000
_cell.angle_alpha   90.00
_cell.angle_beta   90.00
_cell.angle_gamma   90.00
#
_symmetry.space_group_name_H-M   'P 1'
#
loop_
_entity.id
_entity.type
_entity.pdbx_description
1 polymer ?
#
loop_
_entity_poly.entity_id
_entity_poly.type
_entity_poly.pdbx_seq_one_letter_code
_entity_poly.pdbx_strand_id
1 'polypeptide(L)'
;SDWTKISGTDFSFDAALYGGSVEVSWQGWIENGKGSVRLYDSTNHRAVDSSELSVDSGVRSSFYSKPISIWRGQNQYYLEGKNPWGEMTVSGPRLRIVTR
;
A
#
# COMPACT_ATOMS: atom_id res chain seq x y z
N SER A 1 6.22 17.15 4.91
CA SER A 1 5.39 16.06 5.45
C SER A 1 6.16 14.76 5.36
N ASP A 2 6.28 14.06 6.48
CA ASP A 2 6.85 12.71 6.54
C ASP A 2 5.81 11.65 6.15
N TRP A 3 6.27 10.41 5.98
CA TRP A 3 5.39 9.26 5.78
C TRP A 3 4.79 8.81 7.10
N THR A 4 3.48 8.59 7.12
CA THR A 4 2.76 8.16 8.32
C THR A 4 1.88 6.97 8.00
N LYS A 5 1.80 6.00 8.91
CA LYS A 5 0.89 4.86 8.80
C LYS A 5 -0.56 5.34 8.68
N ILE A 6 -1.31 4.78 7.73
CA ILE A 6 -2.74 5.01 7.56
C ILE A 6 -3.50 3.95 8.37
N SER A 7 -4.31 4.39 9.32
CA SER A 7 -5.12 3.50 10.17
C SER A 7 -6.08 2.62 9.36
N GLY A 8 -6.26 1.37 9.77
CA GLY A 8 -7.17 0.43 9.12
C GLY A 8 -6.63 -0.23 7.85
N THR A 9 -5.31 -0.18 7.64
CA THR A 9 -4.64 -0.73 6.45
C THR A 9 -3.70 -1.90 6.76
N ASP A 10 -3.87 -2.56 7.90
CA ASP A 10 -3.04 -3.70 8.29
C ASP A 10 -3.38 -4.96 7.47
N PHE A 11 -2.39 -5.49 6.77
CA PHE A 11 -2.48 -6.70 5.97
C PHE A 11 -1.45 -7.73 6.45
N SER A 12 -1.88 -8.98 6.65
CA SER A 12 -0.97 -10.10 6.88
C SER A 12 -0.92 -10.98 5.65
N PHE A 13 0.29 -11.32 5.21
CA PHE A 13 0.50 -12.05 3.98
C PHE A 13 1.61 -13.08 4.12
N ASP A 14 1.33 -14.34 3.81
CA ASP A 14 2.34 -15.39 3.75
C ASP A 14 2.62 -15.80 2.29
N ALA A 15 3.69 -15.22 1.73
CA ALA A 15 4.12 -15.51 0.38
C ALA A 15 4.67 -16.94 0.23
N ALA A 16 5.06 -17.61 1.33
CA ALA A 16 5.58 -18.98 1.27
C ALA A 16 4.53 -20.00 0.81
N LEU A 17 3.24 -19.70 1.02
CA LEU A 17 2.12 -20.58 0.62
C LEU A 17 1.95 -20.70 -0.90
N TYR A 18 2.59 -19.84 -1.69
CA TYR A 18 2.35 -19.72 -3.14
C TYR A 18 3.45 -20.33 -4.01
N GLY A 19 4.44 -21.03 -3.43
CA GLY A 19 5.42 -21.87 -4.14
C GLY A 19 6.42 -21.15 -5.06
N GLY A 20 6.18 -19.88 -5.41
CA GLY A 20 6.96 -19.11 -6.39
C GLY A 20 7.16 -17.65 -6.00
N SER A 21 7.62 -16.83 -6.95
CA SER A 21 7.64 -15.38 -6.81
C SER A 21 6.20 -14.86 -6.81
N VAL A 22 5.81 -14.17 -5.73
CA VAL A 22 4.49 -13.57 -5.60
C VAL A 22 4.57 -12.10 -5.99
N GLU A 23 3.73 -11.70 -6.94
CA GLU A 23 3.42 -10.30 -7.17
C GLU A 23 2.11 -9.97 -6.44
N VAL A 24 2.01 -8.76 -5.91
CA VAL A 24 0.78 -8.24 -5.31
C VAL A 24 0.38 -6.94 -6.00
N SER A 25 -0.92 -6.68 -6.02
CA SER A 25 -1.46 -5.37 -6.33
C SER A 25 -2.21 -4.84 -5.13
N TRP A 26 -2.22 -3.53 -4.97
CA TRP A 26 -2.92 -2.88 -3.88
C TRP A 26 -3.70 -1.67 -4.38
N GLN A 27 -4.79 -1.36 -3.68
CA GLN A 27 -5.76 -0.36 -4.10
C GLN A 27 -6.51 0.23 -2.92
N GLY A 28 -7.17 1.35 -3.16
CA GLY A 28 -8.02 2.04 -2.20
C GLY A 28 -8.50 3.37 -2.74
N TRP A 29 -9.11 4.17 -1.87
CA TRP A 29 -9.58 5.52 -2.18
C TRP A 29 -8.99 6.51 -1.18
N ILE A 30 -8.36 7.57 -1.68
CA ILE A 30 -7.92 8.70 -0.85
C ILE A 30 -9.10 9.68 -0.77
N GLU A 31 -9.62 9.91 0.44
CA GLU A 31 -10.86 10.68 0.64
C GLU A 31 -10.71 12.16 0.26
N ASN A 32 -9.56 12.77 0.51
CA ASN A 32 -9.28 14.17 0.16
C ASN A 32 -8.66 14.35 -1.24
N GLY A 33 -8.42 13.26 -1.98
CA GLY A 33 -7.89 13.32 -3.35
C GLY A 33 -6.52 13.94 -3.52
N LYS A 34 -5.69 14.05 -2.46
CA LYS A 34 -4.35 14.63 -2.59
C LYS A 34 -3.33 13.95 -1.70
N GLY A 35 -2.19 13.63 -2.29
CA GLY A 35 -1.03 13.11 -1.60
C GLY A 35 -0.50 11.84 -2.25
N SER A 36 0.48 11.24 -1.59
CA SER A 36 1.12 10.03 -2.02
C SER A 36 0.83 8.91 -1.02
N VAL A 37 0.70 7.70 -1.53
CA VAL A 37 0.50 6.47 -0.77
C VAL A 37 1.54 5.45 -1.19
N ARG A 38 2.01 4.61 -0.27
CA ARG A 38 2.91 3.50 -0.57
C ARG A 38 2.66 2.32 0.35
N LEU A 39 3.16 1.14 -0.03
CA LEU A 39 3.12 -0.05 0.82
C LEU A 39 4.38 -0.08 1.70
N TYR A 40 4.20 -0.35 2.99
CA TYR A 40 5.29 -0.50 3.95
C TYR A 40 5.28 -1.91 4.53
N ASP A 41 6.44 -2.55 4.52
CA ASP A 41 6.67 -3.84 5.16
C ASP A 41 7.10 -3.60 6.62
N SER A 42 6.18 -3.89 7.53
CA SER A 42 6.40 -3.73 8.97
C SER A 42 7.27 -4.82 9.57
N THR A 43 7.37 -5.98 8.92
CA THR A 43 8.23 -7.09 9.33
C THR A 43 9.69 -6.80 9.00
N ASN A 44 9.94 -6.24 7.82
CA ASN A 44 11.29 -5.92 7.34
C ASN A 44 11.68 -4.44 7.56
N HIS A 45 10.80 -3.65 8.19
CA HIS A 45 10.98 -2.23 8.53
C HIS A 45 11.42 -1.37 7.34
N ARG A 46 10.78 -1.55 6.18
CA ARG A 46 11.09 -0.77 4.97
C ARG A 46 9.89 -0.56 4.08
N ALA A 47 9.94 0.51 3.28
CA ALA A 47 9.02 0.69 2.17
C ALA A 47 9.24 -0.41 1.12
N VAL A 48 8.14 -0.84 0.50
CA VAL A 48 8.16 -1.78 -0.62
C VAL A 48 8.59 -1.01 -1.87
N ASP A 49 9.58 -1.54 -2.58
CA ASP A 49 10.17 -0.86 -3.73
C ASP A 49 9.13 -0.66 -4.84
N SER A 50 9.16 0.50 -5.50
CA SER A 50 8.21 0.87 -6.57
C SER A 50 6.72 0.85 -6.17
N SER A 51 6.42 0.89 -4.86
CA SER A 51 5.04 0.90 -4.38
C SER A 51 4.45 2.30 -4.25
N GLU A 52 5.18 3.38 -4.52
CA GLU A 52 4.63 4.73 -4.36
C GLU A 52 3.66 5.11 -5.49
N LEU A 53 2.50 5.65 -5.12
CA LEU A 53 1.51 6.22 -6.03
C LEU A 53 1.13 7.61 -5.53
N SER A 54 0.93 8.55 -6.46
CA SER A 54 0.51 9.92 -6.13
C SER A 54 -0.83 10.24 -6.78
N VAL A 55 -1.67 10.97 -6.04
CA VAL A 55 -2.97 11.47 -6.46
C VAL A 55 -3.01 12.97 -6.22
N ASP A 56 -3.46 13.73 -7.22
CA ASP A 56 -3.73 15.17 -7.10
C ASP A 56 -4.96 15.54 -7.91
N SER A 57 -6.13 15.29 -7.31
CA SER A 57 -7.44 15.59 -7.89
C SER A 57 -8.26 16.54 -7.03
N GLY A 58 -7.92 16.68 -5.74
CA GLY A 58 -8.65 17.50 -4.77
C GLY A 58 -10.05 16.97 -4.42
N VAL A 59 -10.41 15.76 -4.90
CA VAL A 59 -11.68 15.08 -4.63
C VAL A 59 -11.43 13.60 -4.41
N ARG A 60 -12.32 12.91 -3.68
CA ARG A 60 -12.22 11.47 -3.42
C ARG A 60 -11.83 10.69 -4.67
N SER A 61 -10.68 10.02 -4.63
CA SER A 61 -10.08 9.41 -5.82
C SER A 61 -9.50 8.05 -5.52
N SER A 62 -9.65 7.14 -6.48
CA SER A 62 -9.09 5.79 -6.36
C SER A 62 -7.61 5.80 -6.74
N PHE A 63 -6.88 4.87 -6.15
CA PHE A 63 -5.56 4.47 -6.61
C PHE A 63 -5.53 2.95 -6.83
N TYR A 64 -4.72 2.53 -7.79
CA TYR A 64 -4.49 1.13 -8.12
C TYR A 64 -3.02 0.95 -8.51
N SER A 65 -2.33 0.04 -7.85
CA SER A 65 -0.93 -0.23 -8.14
C SER A 65 -0.77 -1.15 -9.34
N LYS A 66 0.37 -1.04 -10.02
CA LYS A 66 0.86 -2.15 -10.84
C LYS A 66 1.19 -3.35 -9.93
N PRO A 67 1.25 -4.59 -10.48
CA PRO A 67 1.81 -5.72 -9.75
C PRO A 67 3.25 -5.40 -9.32
N ILE A 68 3.56 -5.65 -8.05
CA ILE A 68 4.90 -5.46 -7.45
C ILE A 68 5.32 -6.71 -6.69
N SER A 69 6.61 -7.01 -6.69
CA SER A 69 7.15 -8.10 -5.88
C SER A 69 7.17 -7.72 -4.40
N ILE A 70 6.90 -8.71 -3.55
CA ILE A 70 7.02 -8.59 -2.10
C ILE A 70 7.97 -9.65 -1.56
N TRP A 71 8.46 -9.43 -0.34
CA TRP A 71 9.38 -10.36 0.31
C TRP A 71 8.70 -11.69 0.61
N ARG A 72 9.48 -12.77 0.47
CA ARG A 72 9.05 -14.12 0.83
C ARG A 72 8.82 -14.24 2.34
N GLY A 73 7.98 -15.20 2.71
CA GLY A 73 7.63 -15.51 4.11
C GLY A 73 6.36 -14.81 4.58
N GLN A 74 6.12 -14.94 5.89
CA GLN A 74 5.00 -14.34 6.58
C GLN A 74 5.34 -12.90 6.99
N ASN A 75 4.88 -11.94 6.20
CA ASN A 75 5.15 -10.52 6.38
C ASN A 75 3.85 -9.75 6.67
N GLN A 76 3.98 -8.68 7.45
CA GLN A 76 2.91 -7.75 7.77
C GLN A 76 3.14 -6.43 7.02
N TYR A 77 2.10 -5.95 6.37
CA TYR A 77 2.13 -4.73 5.56
C TYR A 77 1.10 -3.72 6.03
N TYR A 78 1.35 -2.44 5.80
CA TYR A 78 0.35 -1.39 5.89
C TYR A 78 0.59 -0.30 4.85
N LEU A 79 -0.38 0.58 4.67
CA LEU A 79 -0.23 1.75 3.81
C LEU A 79 0.36 2.91 4.60
N GLU A 80 1.35 3.57 4.02
CA GLU A 80 1.78 4.88 4.47
C GLU A 80 1.22 5.95 3.54
N GLY A 81 0.84 7.08 4.14
CA GLY A 81 0.35 8.26 3.45
C GLY A 81 1.27 9.44 3.71
N LYS A 82 1.37 10.32 2.73
CA LYS A 82 2.03 11.61 2.83
C LYS A 82 1.19 12.65 2.08
N ASN A 83 0.70 13.67 2.78
CA ASN A 83 0.00 14.78 2.14
C ASN A 83 0.41 16.15 2.75
N PRO A 84 0.06 17.27 2.10
CA PRO A 84 0.34 18.60 2.63
C PRO A 84 -0.51 19.01 3.85
N TRP A 85 -1.61 18.30 4.12
CA TRP A 85 -2.64 18.67 5.09
C TRP A 85 -2.59 17.87 6.40
N GLY A 86 -1.64 16.95 6.56
CA GLY A 86 -1.47 16.11 7.74
C GLY A 86 -1.99 14.69 7.53
N GLU A 87 -2.90 14.24 8.40
CA GLU A 87 -3.43 12.88 8.36
C GLU A 87 -4.13 12.57 7.03
N MET A 88 -4.01 11.31 6.60
CA MET A 88 -4.64 10.80 5.39
C MET A 88 -5.59 9.67 5.74
N THR A 89 -6.80 9.73 5.18
CA THR A 89 -7.79 8.65 5.28
C THR A 89 -7.88 7.90 3.97
N VAL A 90 -7.76 6.57 4.04
CA VAL A 90 -8.01 5.68 2.91
C VAL A 90 -9.22 4.79 3.19
N SER A 91 -10.15 4.71 2.25
CA SER A 91 -11.28 3.78 2.31
C SER A 91 -11.15 2.61 1.32
N GLY A 92 -11.75 1.49 1.70
CA GLY A 92 -11.69 0.23 0.94
C GLY A 92 -10.28 -0.26 0.60
N PRO A 93 -9.29 -0.16 1.50
CA PRO A 93 -7.93 -0.59 1.22
C PRO A 93 -7.91 -2.11 0.97
N ARG A 94 -7.25 -2.56 -0.10
CA ARG A 94 -7.10 -3.98 -0.42
C ARG A 94 -5.69 -4.27 -0.91
N LEU A 95 -5.13 -5.37 -0.44
CA LEU A 95 -3.93 -6.01 -0.97
C LEU A 95 -4.33 -7.37 -1.56
N ARG A 96 -3.91 -7.65 -2.79
CA ARG A 96 -4.31 -8.84 -3.55
C ARG A 96 -3.10 -9.49 -4.19
N ILE A 97 -3.14 -10.81 -4.26
CA ILE A 97 -2.17 -11.59 -5.02
C ILE A 97 -2.48 -11.46 -6.50
N VAL A 98 -1.42 -11.30 -7.27
CA VAL A 98 -1.42 -11.40 -8.72
C VAL A 98 -0.55 -12.62 -9.04
N THR A 99 -1.15 -13.82 -9.00
CA THR A 99 -0.48 -15.03 -9.50
C THR A 99 -0.44 -14.96 -11.02
N ARG A 100 0.73 -15.23 -11.59
CA ARG A 100 0.85 -15.51 -13.03
C ARG A 100 0.52 -16.96 -13.31
#